data_AF-A0A3Q7X2E5-F1
#
_entry.id   AF-A0A3Q7X2E5-F1
#
_cell.length_a   1.000
_cell.length_b   1.000
_cell.length_c   1.000
_cell.angle_alpha   90.00
_cell.angle_beta   90.00
_cell.angle_gamma   90.00
#
_symmetry.space_group_name_H-M   'P 1'
#
loop_
_entity.id
_entity.type
_entity.pdbx_description
1 polymer ?
#
loop_
_entity_poly.entity_id
_entity_poly.type
_entity_poly.pdbx_seq_one_letter_code
_entity_poly.pdbx_strand_id
1 'polypeptide(L)'
;MEFVDIYFMFNSLESVAAAAPTSVNTVAVGVELNVVSRNMVESLVVPTFRVGYTITTDALDALYKKIKSKGVTMTELLAKATALALAKHPVINSSCRGGNSFVYNSSINIAVVVAIDGGLTTPVL
;
A
#
# COMPACT_ATOMS: atom_id res chain seq x y z
N MET A 1 4.27 -16.88 -5.70
CA MET A 1 4.92 -15.79 -4.95
C MET A 1 4.10 -14.52 -5.13
N GLU A 2 2.79 -14.69 -5.09
CA GLU A 2 1.73 -13.70 -5.33
C GLU A 2 0.56 -14.28 -4.56
N PHE A 3 -0.27 -13.44 -3.95
CA PHE A 3 -1.16 -13.76 -2.82
C PHE A 3 -0.49 -13.99 -1.46
N VAL A 4 0.68 -14.64 -1.35
CA VAL A 4 1.31 -14.87 -0.04
C VAL A 4 1.78 -13.57 0.61
N ASP A 5 2.42 -12.65 -0.12
CA ASP A 5 3.02 -11.45 0.49
C ASP A 5 1.98 -10.45 1.05
N ILE A 6 0.84 -10.30 0.38
CA ILE A 6 -0.26 -9.45 0.89
C ILE A 6 -1.00 -10.15 2.04
N TYR A 7 -1.16 -11.47 1.97
CA TYR A 7 -1.75 -12.26 3.05
C TYR A 7 -0.84 -12.33 4.29
N PHE A 8 0.48 -12.31 4.10
CA PHE A 8 1.47 -12.21 5.17
C PHE A 8 1.47 -10.81 5.81
N MET A 9 1.29 -9.76 5.01
CA MET A 9 1.16 -8.38 5.52
C MET A 9 -0.11 -8.20 6.38
N PHE A 10 -1.24 -8.81 5.99
CA PHE A 10 -2.47 -8.80 6.77
C PHE A 10 -2.44 -9.74 7.98
N ASN A 11 -1.91 -10.97 7.86
CA ASN A 11 -1.77 -11.88 9.02
C ASN A 11 -0.73 -11.40 10.03
N SER A 12 0.33 -10.71 9.60
CA SER A 12 1.29 -10.08 10.51
C SER A 12 0.65 -8.94 11.31
N LEU A 13 -0.42 -8.31 10.82
CA LEU A 13 -1.19 -7.32 11.56
C LEU A 13 -2.20 -7.98 12.52
N GLU A 14 -2.79 -9.13 12.16
CA GLU A 14 -3.64 -9.92 13.07
C GLU A 14 -2.86 -10.66 14.17
N SER A 15 -1.59 -11.01 13.94
CA SER A 15 -0.73 -11.69 14.94
C SER A 15 -0.35 -10.82 16.15
N VAL A 16 -0.72 -9.53 16.16
CA VAL A 16 -0.57 -8.64 17.33
C VAL A 16 -1.83 -8.65 18.21
N ALA A 17 -2.72 -9.63 18.04
CA ALA A 17 -3.84 -9.86 18.96
C ALA A 17 -3.35 -10.45 20.31
N ALA A 18 -2.97 -9.54 21.19
CA ALA A 18 -3.20 -9.54 22.64
C ALA A 18 -2.94 -10.84 23.43
N ALA A 19 -1.68 -11.04 23.84
CA ALA A 19 -1.41 -11.60 25.17
C ALA A 19 -1.40 -10.45 26.19
N ALA A 20 -2.32 -10.48 27.17
CA ALA A 20 -2.40 -9.46 28.21
C ALA A 20 -1.08 -9.40 29.02
N PRO A 21 -0.41 -8.24 29.15
CA PRO A 21 0.84 -8.14 29.87
C PRO A 21 0.60 -8.21 31.39
N THR A 22 1.16 -9.23 32.05
CA THR A 22 1.12 -9.46 33.51
C THR A 22 2.09 -8.59 34.33
N SER A 23 2.78 -7.64 33.70
CA SER A 23 3.48 -6.55 34.40
C SER A 23 3.60 -5.32 33.49
N VAL A 24 3.30 -4.14 34.04
CA VAL A 24 3.38 -2.87 33.31
C VAL A 24 4.84 -2.46 33.20
N ASN A 25 5.50 -2.86 32.12
CA ASN A 25 6.84 -2.39 31.76
C ASN A 25 6.73 -1.46 30.54
N THR A 26 7.17 -0.21 30.70
CA THR A 26 7.20 0.78 29.62
C THR A 26 8.47 0.58 28.79
N VAL A 27 8.33 0.12 27.55
CA VAL A 27 9.44 0.02 26.59
C VAL A 27 9.43 1.27 25.70
N ALA A 28 10.60 1.87 25.47
CA ALA A 28 10.72 3.03 24.59
C ALA A 28 10.41 2.65 23.13
N VAL A 29 9.54 3.43 22.48
CA VAL A 29 9.19 3.23 21.08
C VAL A 29 10.36 3.68 20.19
N GLY A 30 10.76 2.83 19.24
CA GLY A 30 11.78 3.17 18.24
C GLY A 30 11.37 4.36 17.37
N VAL A 31 12.35 5.11 16.86
CA VAL A 31 12.13 6.37 16.13
C VAL A 31 11.20 6.19 14.92
N GLU A 32 11.32 5.09 14.18
CA GLU A 32 10.52 4.82 12.98
C GLU A 32 9.04 4.52 13.29
N LEU A 33 8.77 3.71 14.32
CA LEU A 33 7.40 3.42 14.76
C LEU A 33 6.68 4.68 15.29
N ASN A 34 7.43 5.61 15.88
CA ASN A 34 6.90 6.90 16.30
C ASN A 34 6.48 7.77 15.09
N VAL A 35 7.27 7.76 14.00
CA VAL A 35 6.91 8.45 12.75
C VAL A 35 5.67 7.82 12.11
N VAL A 36 5.61 6.49 12.02
CA VAL A 36 4.43 5.78 11.48
C VAL A 36 3.18 6.10 12.30
N SER A 37 3.28 6.11 13.62
CA SER A 37 2.16 6.43 14.51
C SER A 37 1.65 7.86 14.29
N ARG A 38 2.54 8.83 14.12
CA ARG A 38 2.17 10.21 13.78
C ARG A 38 1.47 10.31 12.43
N ASN A 39 2.01 9.66 11.40
CA ASN A 39 1.41 9.62 10.07
C ASN A 39 0.03 8.95 10.08
N MET A 40 -0.16 7.90 10.88
CA MET A 40 -1.47 7.26 11.06
C MET A 40 -2.48 8.20 11.71
N VAL A 41 -2.08 8.96 12.75
CA VAL A 41 -2.95 9.95 13.40
C VAL A 41 -3.32 11.07 12.43
N GLU A 42 -2.36 11.57 11.65
CA GLU A 42 -2.63 12.59 10.62
C GLU A 42 -3.57 12.09 9.53
N SER A 43 -3.49 10.81 9.14
CA SER A 43 -4.37 10.21 8.12
C SER A 43 -5.85 10.18 8.54
N LEU A 44 -6.16 10.23 9.84
CA LEU A 44 -7.54 10.20 10.35
C LEU A 44 -8.36 11.44 9.97
N VAL A 45 -7.72 12.55 9.56
CA VAL A 45 -8.44 13.77 9.14
C VAL A 45 -9.10 13.61 7.77
N VAL A 46 -8.72 12.60 6.99
CA VAL A 46 -9.25 12.34 5.65
C VAL A 46 -10.41 11.35 5.75
N PRO A 47 -11.63 11.67 5.26
CA PRO A 47 -12.73 10.73 5.25
C PRO A 47 -12.41 9.54 4.34
N THR A 48 -12.44 8.32 4.89
CA THR A 48 -12.13 7.10 4.13
C THR A 48 -13.40 6.30 3.83
N PHE A 49 -13.53 5.85 2.58
CA PHE A 49 -14.54 4.89 2.15
C PHE A 49 -13.83 3.73 1.46
N ARG A 50 -14.09 2.49 1.92
CA ARG A 50 -13.42 1.29 1.42
C ARG A 50 -14.34 0.56 0.45
N VAL A 51 -13.84 0.33 -0.77
CA VAL A 51 -14.55 -0.42 -1.82
C VAL A 51 -13.81 -1.71 -2.08
N GLY A 52 -14.52 -2.84 -2.01
CA GLY A 52 -14.04 -4.14 -2.45
C GLY A 52 -14.68 -4.54 -3.77
N TYR A 53 -13.87 -4.97 -4.74
CA TYR A 53 -14.32 -5.57 -5.99
C TYR A 53 -13.58 -6.89 -6.21
N THR A 54 -14.30 -7.92 -6.63
CA THR A 54 -13.71 -9.16 -7.11
C THR A 54 -13.52 -9.06 -8.63
N ILE A 55 -12.29 -9.27 -9.10
CA ILE A 55 -11.94 -9.24 -10.51
C ILE A 55 -11.48 -10.64 -10.91
N THR A 56 -12.01 -11.18 -12.00
CA THR A 56 -11.53 -12.44 -12.57
C THR A 56 -10.21 -12.22 -13.30
N THR A 57 -9.18 -13.00 -12.95
CA THR A 57 -7.81 -12.82 -13.46
C THR A 57 -7.42 -13.78 -14.57
N ASP A 58 -8.35 -14.55 -15.14
CA ASP A 58 -8.04 -15.63 -16.10
C ASP A 58 -7.20 -15.16 -17.30
N ALA A 59 -7.56 -14.02 -17.88
CA ALA A 59 -6.82 -13.43 -19.00
C ALA A 59 -5.46 -12.86 -18.56
N LEU A 60 -5.37 -12.36 -17.33
CA LEU A 60 -4.17 -11.78 -16.75
C LEU A 60 -3.15 -12.88 -16.39
N ASP A 61 -3.60 -14.01 -15.87
CA ASP A 61 -2.78 -15.19 -15.61
C ASP A 61 -2.23 -15.82 -16.89
N ALA A 62 -3.04 -15.83 -17.96
CA ALA A 62 -2.58 -16.27 -19.28
C ALA A 62 -1.47 -15.37 -19.85
N LEU A 63 -1.56 -14.05 -19.62
CA LEU A 63 -0.51 -13.11 -19.99
C LEU A 63 0.73 -13.28 -19.13
N TYR A 64 0.57 -13.41 -17.80
CA TYR A 64 1.69 -13.58 -16.89
C TYR A 64 2.53 -14.81 -17.22
N LYS A 65 1.91 -15.95 -17.55
CA LYS A 65 2.63 -17.17 -17.97
C LYS A 65 3.54 -16.94 -19.19
N LYS A 66 3.18 -16.04 -20.10
CA LYS A 66 3.98 -15.70 -21.29
C LYS A 66 5.13 -14.73 -20.97
N ILE A 67 4.94 -13.85 -19.98
CA ILE A 67 5.84 -12.73 -19.70
C ILE A 67 6.78 -13.04 -18.53
N LYS A 68 6.50 -14.11 -17.76
CA LYS A 68 7.33 -14.58 -16.63
C LYS A 68 8.81 -14.78 -17.01
N SER A 69 9.08 -15.18 -18.24
CA SER A 69 10.45 -15.35 -18.76
C SER A 69 11.25 -14.04 -18.85
N LYS A 70 10.59 -12.88 -18.78
CA LYS A 70 11.21 -11.55 -18.79
C LYS A 70 11.43 -10.98 -17.39
N GLY A 71 11.14 -11.73 -16.33
CA GLY A 71 11.34 -11.30 -14.95
C GLY A 71 10.25 -10.36 -14.41
N VAL A 72 9.15 -10.15 -15.15
CA VAL A 72 8.05 -9.28 -14.71
C VAL A 72 7.21 -9.97 -13.64
N THR A 73 6.96 -9.25 -12.54
CA THR A 73 6.11 -9.71 -11.43
C THR A 73 4.68 -9.16 -11.56
N MET A 74 3.67 -9.79 -10.94
CA MET A 74 2.31 -9.26 -11.00
C MET A 74 2.19 -7.89 -10.35
N THR A 75 3.01 -7.58 -9.35
CA THR A 75 3.03 -6.25 -8.73
C THR A 75 3.38 -5.17 -9.75
N GLU A 76 4.30 -5.43 -10.69
CA GLU A 76 4.61 -4.50 -11.80
C GLU A 76 3.47 -4.41 -12.83
N LEU A 77 2.82 -5.53 -13.15
CA LEU A 77 1.64 -5.53 -14.02
C LEU A 77 0.49 -4.73 -13.41
N LEU A 78 0.28 -4.88 -12.10
CA LEU A 78 -0.69 -4.11 -11.33
C LEU A 78 -0.31 -2.62 -11.29
N ALA A 79 0.95 -2.29 -11.01
CA ALA A 79 1.43 -0.90 -11.02
C ALA A 79 1.24 -0.23 -12.40
N LYS A 80 1.47 -0.97 -13.48
CA LYS A 80 1.21 -0.46 -14.84
C LYS A 80 -0.28 -0.30 -15.12
N ALA A 81 -1.10 -1.24 -14.69
CA ALA A 81 -2.55 -1.16 -14.86
C ALA A 81 -3.14 0.03 -14.08
N THR A 82 -2.67 0.27 -12.85
CA THR A 82 -3.09 1.43 -12.05
C THR A 82 -2.59 2.74 -12.65
N ALA A 83 -1.35 2.81 -13.16
CA ALA A 83 -0.85 3.99 -13.86
C ALA A 83 -1.73 4.37 -15.07
N LEU A 84 -2.13 3.38 -15.89
CA LEU A 84 -3.03 3.61 -17.02
C LEU A 84 -4.44 4.02 -16.58
N ALA A 85 -4.93 3.52 -15.45
CA ALA A 85 -6.21 3.95 -14.88
C ALA A 85 -6.14 5.39 -14.36
N LEU A 86 -5.06 5.76 -13.67
CA LEU A 86 -4.82 7.12 -13.17
C LEU A 86 -4.68 8.13 -14.32
N ALA A 87 -4.10 7.74 -15.45
CA ALA A 87 -4.04 8.58 -16.64
C ALA A 87 -5.42 8.92 -17.22
N LYS A 88 -6.40 8.01 -17.09
CA LYS A 88 -7.80 8.24 -17.51
C LYS A 88 -8.62 9.01 -16.48
N HIS A 89 -8.23 8.96 -15.21
CA HIS A 89 -8.95 9.56 -14.09
C HIS A 89 -8.05 10.53 -13.29
N PRO A 90 -7.79 11.75 -13.79
CA PRO A 90 -6.85 12.70 -13.18
C PRO A 90 -7.30 13.21 -11.81
N VAL A 91 -8.59 13.12 -11.49
CA VAL A 91 -9.15 13.48 -10.17
C VAL A 91 -8.54 12.64 -9.06
N ILE A 92 -8.22 11.37 -9.34
CA ILE A 92 -7.64 10.45 -8.36
C ILE A 92 -6.15 10.75 -8.13
N ASN A 93 -5.44 11.29 -9.13
CA ASN A 93 -4.03 11.71 -9.03
C ASN A 93 -3.89 13.18 -8.57
N SER A 94 -4.82 13.67 -7.76
CA SER A 94 -4.78 15.04 -7.25
C SER A 94 -4.51 15.05 -5.75
N SER A 95 -3.80 16.07 -5.27
CA SER A 95 -3.61 16.30 -3.85
C SER A 95 -4.47 17.47 -3.37
N CYS A 96 -5.16 17.27 -2.25
CA CYS A 96 -6.00 18.31 -1.67
C CYS A 96 -5.16 19.07 -0.63
N ARG A 97 -4.61 20.23 -1.02
CA ARG A 97 -3.72 21.00 -0.15
C ARG A 97 -4.55 22.05 0.59
N GLY A 98 -4.72 21.86 1.90
CA GLY A 98 -5.35 22.85 2.79
C GLY A 98 -6.86 23.01 2.63
N GLY A 99 -7.60 21.98 2.19
CA GLY A 99 -9.06 21.95 2.20
C GLY A 99 -9.78 22.80 1.13
N ASN A 100 -9.07 23.72 0.46
CA ASN A 100 -9.68 24.70 -0.45
C ASN A 100 -9.15 24.59 -1.90
N SER A 101 -8.19 23.71 -2.18
CA SER A 101 -7.62 23.56 -3.52
C SER A 101 -7.22 22.13 -3.84
N PHE A 102 -7.54 21.68 -5.06
CA PHE A 102 -7.07 20.43 -5.63
C PHE A 102 -5.91 20.73 -6.59
N VAL A 103 -4.76 20.13 -6.34
CA VAL A 103 -3.58 20.22 -7.21
C VAL A 103 -3.54 18.98 -8.07
N TYR A 104 -3.69 19.15 -9.38
CA TYR A 104 -3.57 18.07 -10.36
C TYR A 104 -2.10 17.90 -10.76
N ASN A 105 -1.56 16.71 -10.55
CA ASN A 105 -0.19 16.39 -10.95
C ASN A 105 -0.18 15.75 -12.34
N SER A 106 0.71 16.21 -13.22
CA SER A 106 0.92 15.65 -14.56
C SER A 106 1.75 14.36 -14.52
N SER A 107 2.64 14.23 -13.53
CA SER A 107 3.40 13.01 -13.30
C SER A 107 2.59 12.02 -12.46
N ILE A 108 2.66 10.73 -12.83
CA ILE A 108 2.06 9.62 -12.08
C ILE A 108 3.21 8.88 -11.42
N ASN A 109 3.32 9.00 -10.11
CA ASN A 109 4.32 8.32 -9.30
C ASN A 109 3.61 7.29 -8.43
N ILE A 110 4.03 6.03 -8.48
CA ILE A 110 3.37 4.95 -7.74
C ILE A 110 4.34 4.40 -6.71
N ALA A 111 3.96 4.50 -5.43
CA ALA A 111 4.72 3.90 -4.35
C ALA A 111 4.26 2.46 -4.11
N VAL A 112 5.20 1.52 -4.07
CA VAL A 112 4.93 0.12 -3.72
C VAL A 112 5.54 -0.16 -2.36
N VAL A 113 4.72 -0.60 -1.42
CA VAL A 113 5.15 -0.85 -0.04
C VAL A 113 5.87 -2.19 0.07
N VAL A 114 7.05 -2.19 0.69
CA VAL A 114 7.84 -3.39 0.97
C VAL A 114 8.16 -3.46 2.47
N ALA A 115 7.84 -4.59 3.09
CA ALA A 115 8.18 -4.86 4.48
C ALA A 115 9.63 -5.33 4.60
N ILE A 116 10.34 -4.83 5.62
CA ILE A 116 11.70 -5.23 5.99
C ILE A 116 11.74 -5.55 7.49
N ASP A 117 12.73 -6.30 7.96
CA ASP A 117 12.83 -6.78 9.35
C ASP A 117 12.88 -5.66 10.43
N GLY A 118 13.08 -4.41 10.02
CA GLY A 118 13.10 -3.25 10.90
C GLY A 118 11.93 -2.27 10.72
N GLY A 119 11.06 -2.45 9.71
CA GLY A 119 10.04 -1.44 9.40
C GLY A 119 9.40 -1.56 8.01
N LEU A 120 8.76 -0.47 7.58
CA LEU A 120 8.03 -0.40 6.33
C LEU A 120 8.65 0.66 5.41
N THR A 121 9.11 0.26 4.22
CA THR A 121 9.69 1.19 3.24
C THR A 121 8.78 1.31 2.03
N THR A 122 8.67 2.52 1.47
CA THR A 122 7.81 2.85 0.34
C THR A 122 8.60 3.46 -0.81
N PRO A 123 9.33 2.66 -1.62
CA PRO A 123 9.95 3.15 -2.85
C PRO A 123 8.91 3.66 -3.84
N VAL A 124 9.27 4.71 -4.57
CA VAL A 124 8.44 5.36 -5.60
C VAL A 124 8.97 5.01 -6.98
N LEU A 125 8.08 4.61 -7.90
CA LEU A 125 8.35 4.26 -9.29
C LEU A 125 7.75 5.29 -10.26
#